data_AF-A0A7S1ZVM2-F1
#
_entry.id   AF-A0A7S1ZVM2-F1
#
_cell.length_a   1.000
_cell.length_b   1.000
_cell.length_c   1.000
_cell.angle_alpha   90.00
_cell.angle_beta   90.00
_cell.angle_gamma   90.00
#
_symmetry.space_group_name_H-M   'P 1'
#
loop_
_entity.id
_entity.type
_entity.pdbx_description
1 polymer ?
#
loop_
_entity_poly.entity_id
_entity_poly.type
_entity_poly.pdbx_seq_one_letter_code
_entity_poly.pdbx_strand_id
1 'polypeptide(L)'
;RIFFAKKIDEGFTFPLNPKWILCDNGWKRVYDKLLKSPSQNTQASLNCWLPPESGLRERIECISARYHGGFHCDTCPAVQDDNTSNMDLVEHEFNRHLALMRAKKKLRNVMFWSRFCHASQRRLRERECCKSRRLIA
;
A
#
# COMPACT_ATOMS: atom_id res chain seq x y z
N ARG A 1 15.80 -6.58 -22.21
CA ARG A 1 14.84 -5.89 -23.12
C ARG A 1 14.98 -6.32 -24.59
N ILE A 2 16.21 -6.47 -25.12
CA ILE A 2 16.43 -7.04 -26.48
C ILE A 2 15.82 -8.45 -26.60
N PHE A 3 15.97 -9.28 -25.58
CA PHE A 3 15.32 -10.60 -25.48
C PHE A 3 13.81 -10.53 -25.69
N PHE A 4 13.10 -9.70 -24.92
CA PHE A 4 11.66 -9.51 -25.04
C PHE A 4 11.24 -9.01 -26.43
N ALA A 5 12.00 -8.08 -27.00
CA ALA A 5 11.74 -7.60 -28.36
C ALA A 5 11.86 -8.72 -29.41
N LYS A 6 12.80 -9.66 -29.28
CA LYS A 6 12.90 -10.84 -30.16
C LYS A 6 11.74 -11.79 -29.96
N LYS A 7 11.32 -12.02 -28.70
CA LYS A 7 10.18 -12.89 -28.40
C LYS A 7 8.87 -12.37 -28.99
N ILE A 8 8.69 -11.05 -29.08
CA ILE A 8 7.54 -10.47 -29.77
C ILE A 8 7.56 -10.82 -31.27
N ASP A 9 8.74 -10.82 -31.91
CA ASP A 9 8.85 -11.25 -33.32
C ASP A 9 8.49 -12.73 -33.52
N GLU A 10 8.78 -13.55 -32.52
CA GLU A 10 8.38 -14.96 -32.47
C GLU A 10 6.88 -15.16 -32.15
N GLY A 11 6.11 -14.08 -31.97
CA GLY A 11 4.66 -14.12 -31.69
C GLY A 11 4.28 -14.22 -30.21
N PHE A 12 5.25 -14.12 -29.29
CA PHE A 12 4.95 -14.11 -27.86
C PHE A 12 4.31 -12.79 -27.44
N THR A 13 3.36 -12.89 -26.50
CA THR A 13 2.66 -11.74 -25.92
C THR A 13 2.67 -11.84 -24.40
N PHE A 14 2.87 -10.73 -23.71
CA PHE A 14 2.92 -10.67 -22.25
C PHE A 14 2.45 -9.30 -21.76
N PRO A 15 1.83 -9.24 -20.57
CA PRO A 15 1.36 -7.98 -20.01
C PRO A 15 2.56 -7.11 -19.60
N LEU A 16 2.45 -5.80 -19.85
CA LEU A 16 3.43 -4.81 -19.41
C LEU A 16 2.82 -3.95 -18.32
N ASN A 17 3.57 -3.75 -17.22
CA ASN A 17 3.21 -2.76 -16.22
C ASN A 17 3.44 -1.35 -16.81
N PRO A 18 2.44 -0.44 -16.82
CA PRO A 18 2.60 0.93 -17.32
C PRO A 18 3.76 1.69 -16.66
N LYS A 19 4.08 1.39 -15.40
CA LYS A 19 5.26 1.96 -14.72
C LYS A 19 6.55 1.68 -15.48
N TRP A 20 6.73 0.46 -16.00
CA TRP A 20 7.92 0.11 -16.77
C TRP A 20 8.01 0.91 -18.07
N ILE A 21 6.87 1.10 -18.75
CA ILE A 21 6.82 1.83 -20.02
C ILE A 21 7.24 3.29 -19.81
N LEU A 22 6.80 3.90 -18.71
CA LEU A 22 6.99 5.32 -18.45
C LEU A 22 8.28 5.65 -17.71
N CYS A 23 8.73 4.81 -16.78
CA CYS A 23 9.84 5.14 -15.89
C CYS A 23 11.17 4.49 -16.32
N ASP A 24 11.14 3.37 -17.03
CA ASP A 24 12.31 2.53 -17.21
C ASP A 24 12.82 2.59 -18.67
N ASN A 25 14.08 2.99 -18.86
CA ASN A 25 14.71 3.26 -20.17
C ASN A 25 14.77 2.10 -21.17
N GLY A 26 13.90 2.11 -22.18
CA GLY A 26 13.86 1.12 -23.27
C GLY A 26 12.69 0.13 -23.21
N TRP A 27 11.80 0.23 -22.22
CA TRP A 27 10.53 -0.53 -22.25
C TRP A 27 9.50 0.08 -23.20
N LYS A 28 9.52 1.40 -23.42
CA LYS A 28 8.72 2.05 -24.48
C LYS A 28 8.91 1.37 -25.84
N ARG A 29 10.16 1.03 -26.19
CA ARG A 29 10.47 0.29 -27.42
C ARG A 29 9.81 -1.09 -27.47
N VAL A 30 9.74 -1.79 -26.34
CA VAL A 30 9.09 -3.13 -26.24
C VAL A 30 7.57 -2.97 -26.39
N TYR A 31 6.99 -1.95 -25.72
CA TYR A 31 5.57 -1.61 -25.83
C TYR A 31 5.16 -1.25 -27.27
N ASP A 32 5.93 -0.39 -27.93
CA ASP A 32 5.67 0.02 -29.32
C ASP A 32 5.73 -1.17 -30.28
N LYS A 33 6.61 -2.13 -29.98
CA LYS A 33 6.74 -3.35 -30.75
C LYS A 33 5.55 -4.30 -30.55
N LEU A 34 5.02 -4.39 -29.33
CA LEU A 34 3.78 -5.12 -29.06
C LEU A 34 2.60 -4.48 -29.81
N LEU A 35 2.45 -3.15 -29.74
CA LEU A 35 1.39 -2.43 -30.45
C LEU A 35 1.44 -2.63 -31.96
N LYS A 36 2.64 -2.65 -32.55
CA LYS A 36 2.86 -2.83 -34.00
C LYS A 36 2.89 -4.30 -34.43
N SER A 37 2.75 -5.26 -33.51
CA SER A 37 2.79 -6.68 -33.85
C SER A 37 1.63 -7.07 -34.76
N PRO A 38 1.87 -7.78 -35.87
CA PRO A 38 0.80 -8.24 -36.77
C PRO A 38 0.03 -9.46 -36.20
N SER A 39 0.51 -10.06 -35.10
CA SER A 39 -0.10 -11.25 -34.52
C SER A 39 -1.48 -10.94 -33.93
N GLN A 40 -2.51 -11.64 -34.40
CA GLN A 40 -3.89 -11.47 -33.93
C GLN A 40 -4.02 -11.79 -32.43
N ASN A 41 -3.31 -12.80 -31.94
CA ASN A 41 -3.29 -13.16 -30.52
C ASN A 41 -2.67 -12.03 -29.67
N THR A 42 -1.64 -11.36 -30.20
CA THR A 42 -1.04 -10.20 -29.56
C THR A 42 -2.01 -9.05 -29.44
N GLN A 43 -2.70 -8.72 -30.54
CA GLN A 43 -3.67 -7.63 -30.56
C GLN A 43 -4.89 -7.93 -29.67
N ALA A 44 -5.39 -9.16 -29.67
CA ALA A 44 -6.48 -9.57 -28.79
C ALA A 44 -6.09 -9.44 -27.30
N SER A 45 -4.89 -9.89 -26.94
CA SER A 45 -4.39 -9.75 -25.56
C SER A 45 -4.21 -8.28 -25.17
N LEU A 46 -3.66 -7.45 -26.06
CA LEU A 46 -3.49 -6.02 -25.82
C LEU A 46 -4.82 -5.29 -25.69
N ASN A 47 -5.84 -5.65 -26.47
CA ASN A 47 -7.17 -5.07 -26.35
C ASN A 47 -7.85 -5.49 -25.05
N CYS A 48 -7.53 -6.66 -24.50
CA CYS A 48 -7.99 -7.09 -23.18
C CYS A 48 -7.31 -6.31 -22.04
N TRP A 49 -5.98 -6.16 -22.09
CA TRP A 49 -5.23 -5.52 -20.99
C TRP A 49 -5.23 -3.99 -21.04
N LEU A 50 -5.24 -3.43 -22.24
CA LEU A 50 -5.22 -1.98 -22.50
C LEU A 50 -6.29 -1.68 -23.56
N PRO A 51 -7.58 -1.68 -23.20
CA PRO A 51 -8.65 -1.46 -24.16
C PRO A 51 -8.51 -0.10 -24.85
N PRO A 52 -8.65 0.00 -26.19
CA PRO A 52 -8.47 1.27 -26.90
C PRO A 52 -9.42 2.38 -26.42
N GLU A 53 -10.63 2.02 -26.02
CA GLU A 53 -11.64 2.93 -25.48
C GLU A 53 -11.30 3.50 -24.09
N SER A 54 -10.33 2.91 -23.38
CA SER A 54 -9.96 3.35 -22.03
C SER A 54 -9.18 4.68 -22.01
N GLY A 55 -8.66 5.13 -23.15
CA GLY A 55 -7.77 6.29 -23.23
C GLY A 55 -6.37 6.06 -22.65
N LEU A 56 -6.06 4.84 -22.19
CA LEU A 56 -4.79 4.55 -21.52
C LEU A 56 -3.61 4.55 -22.49
N ARG A 57 -3.81 4.07 -23.72
CA ARG A 57 -2.74 4.00 -24.73
C ARG A 57 -2.28 5.40 -25.12
N GLU A 58 -3.22 6.30 -25.36
CA GLU A 58 -3.03 7.70 -25.68
C GLU A 58 -2.34 8.42 -24.51
N ARG A 59 -2.76 8.13 -23.28
CA ARG A 59 -2.17 8.74 -22.09
C ARG A 59 -0.73 8.30 -21.86
N ILE A 60 -0.43 7.02 -22.08
CA ILE A 60 0.94 6.48 -22.03
C ILE A 60 1.80 7.18 -23.09
N GLU A 61 1.29 7.33 -24.32
CA GLU A 61 2.02 8.01 -25.40
C GLU A 61 2.28 9.48 -25.06
N CYS A 62 1.27 10.22 -24.63
CA CYS A 62 1.40 11.62 -24.24
C CYS A 62 2.42 11.83 -23.12
N ILE A 63 2.42 10.97 -22.09
CA ILE A 63 3.37 11.06 -20.98
C ILE A 63 4.79 10.71 -21.46
N SER A 64 4.95 9.63 -22.22
CA SER A 64 6.25 9.22 -22.76
C SER A 64 6.83 10.26 -23.72
N ALA A 65 5.99 10.96 -24.49
CA ALA A 65 6.39 12.06 -25.35
C ALA A 65 6.73 13.32 -24.55
N ARG A 66 6.14 13.54 -23.38
CA ARG A 66 6.51 14.66 -22.50
C ARG A 66 7.81 14.38 -21.73
N TYR A 67 8.06 13.12 -21.39
CA TYR A 67 9.20 12.69 -20.55
C TYR A 67 9.98 11.55 -21.23
N HIS A 68 10.81 11.89 -22.22
CA HIS A 68 11.52 10.91 -23.06
C HIS A 68 12.51 10.01 -22.29
N GLY A 69 13.09 10.50 -21.20
CA GLY A 69 13.94 9.72 -20.30
C GLY A 69 13.17 8.99 -19.19
N GLY A 70 11.85 9.18 -19.12
CA GLY A 70 11.06 8.81 -17.95
C GLY A 70 11.20 9.81 -16.80
N PHE A 71 10.64 9.44 -15.65
CA PHE A 71 10.61 10.30 -14.46
C PHE A 71 11.92 10.18 -13.69
N HIS A 72 12.81 11.15 -13.89
CA HIS A 72 14.00 11.30 -13.07
C HIS A 72 13.72 12.25 -11.91
N CYS A 73 14.19 11.90 -10.72
CA CYS A 73 14.19 12.81 -9.58
C CYS A 73 15.58 13.46 -9.53
N ASP A 74 15.73 14.63 -10.13
CA ASP A 74 17.03 15.35 -10.19
C ASP A 74 17.48 15.87 -8.81
N THR A 75 16.59 15.83 -7.80
CA THR A 75 16.81 16.42 -6.47
C THR A 75 17.29 15.45 -5.39
N CYS A 76 17.46 14.15 -5.69
CA CYS A 76 17.94 13.20 -4.69
C CYS A 76 19.22 12.53 -5.18
N PRO A 77 20.36 12.63 -4.46
CA PRO A 77 21.50 11.76 -4.75
C PRO A 77 20.97 10.32 -4.74
N ALA A 78 21.45 9.49 -5.67
CA ALA A 78 21.00 8.12 -5.87
C ALA A 78 21.10 7.29 -4.58
N VAL A 79 20.12 7.45 -3.69
CA VAL A 79 19.81 6.49 -2.67
C VAL A 79 19.35 5.30 -3.48
N GLN A 80 20.02 4.17 -3.32
CA GLN A 80 19.49 2.89 -3.75
C GLN A 80 18.16 2.74 -3.01
N ASP A 81 17.08 3.19 -3.66
CA ASP A 81 15.74 3.20 -3.12
C ASP A 81 15.25 1.76 -3.23
N ASP A 82 15.76 0.93 -2.31
CA ASP A 82 15.28 -0.42 -2.13
C ASP A 82 13.88 -0.29 -1.55
N ASN A 83 12.91 -0.18 -2.46
CA ASN A 83 11.49 -0.07 -2.15
C ASN A 83 11.02 -1.16 -1.17
N THR A 84 11.71 -2.31 -1.16
CA THR A 84 11.53 -3.40 -0.20
C THR A 84 11.83 -2.93 1.21
N SER A 85 13.04 -2.41 1.43
CA SER A 85 13.49 -1.87 2.71
C SER A 85 12.58 -0.73 3.21
N ASN A 86 12.13 0.16 2.33
CA ASN A 86 11.21 1.25 2.71
C ASN A 86 9.81 0.74 3.11
N MET A 87 9.27 -0.26 2.41
CA MET A 87 8.01 -0.90 2.80
C MET A 87 8.12 -1.60 4.16
N ASP A 88 9.23 -2.30 4.41
CA ASP A 88 9.47 -2.99 5.68
C ASP A 88 9.53 -2.01 6.87
N LEU A 89 10.16 -0.84 6.67
CA LEU A 89 10.20 0.22 7.68
C LEU A 89 8.80 0.76 8.00
N VAL A 90 7.99 1.05 6.97
CA VAL A 90 6.61 1.53 7.16
C VAL A 90 5.76 0.49 7.87
N GLU A 91 5.88 -0.78 7.50
CA GLU A 91 5.18 -1.88 8.16
C GLU A 91 5.58 -1.98 9.65
N HIS A 92 6.87 -1.88 9.94
CA HIS A 92 7.37 -1.90 11.31
C HIS A 92 6.83 -0.72 12.14
N GLU A 93 6.82 0.49 11.58
CA GLU A 93 6.27 1.68 12.23
C GLU A 93 4.76 1.54 12.50
N PHE A 94 4.01 1.01 11.54
CA PHE A 94 2.59 0.76 11.68
C PHE A 94 2.31 -0.26 12.78
N ASN A 95 3.05 -1.38 12.80
CA ASN A 95 2.94 -2.40 13.82
C ASN A 95 3.26 -1.86 15.22
N ARG A 96 4.29 -1.03 15.34
CA ARG A 96 4.62 -0.31 16.58
C ARG A 96 3.47 0.59 17.03
N HIS A 97 2.87 1.35 16.12
CA HIS A 97 1.72 2.20 16.43
C HIS A 97 0.52 1.38 16.95
N LEU A 98 0.19 0.26 16.29
CA LEU A 98 -0.89 -0.62 16.72
C LEU A 98 -0.61 -1.23 18.11
N ALA A 99 0.63 -1.63 18.39
CA ALA A 99 1.02 -2.15 19.70
C ALA A 99 0.80 -1.10 20.81
N LEU A 100 1.23 0.14 20.58
CA LEU A 100 1.03 1.25 21.52
C LEU A 100 -0.47 1.56 21.73
N MET A 101 -1.27 1.55 20.67
CA MET A 101 -2.72 1.76 20.76
C MET A 101 -3.40 0.66 21.60
N ARG A 102 -3.02 -0.60 21.40
CA ARG A 102 -3.52 -1.73 22.22
C ARG A 102 -3.11 -1.58 23.69
N ALA A 103 -1.84 -1.23 23.96
CA ALA A 103 -1.34 -1.02 25.31
C ALA A 103 -2.09 0.14 26.02
N LYS A 104 -2.28 1.26 25.33
CA LYS A 104 -3.03 2.42 25.84
C LYS A 104 -4.48 2.05 26.18
N LYS A 105 -5.14 1.23 25.36
CA LYS A 105 -6.50 0.72 25.64
C LYS A 105 -6.52 -0.16 26.89
N LYS A 106 -5.56 -1.08 27.04
CA LYS A 106 -5.43 -1.93 28.23
C LYS A 106 -5.22 -1.09 29.50
N LEU A 107 -4.32 -0.12 29.46
CA LEU A 107 -4.06 0.78 30.59
C LEU A 107 -5.31 1.55 31.02
N ARG A 108 -6.05 2.12 30.05
CA ARG A 108 -7.32 2.80 30.32
C ARG A 108 -8.33 1.89 31.00
N ASN A 109 -8.47 0.66 30.53
CA ASN A 109 -9.37 -0.31 31.15
C ASN A 109 -8.95 -0.65 32.58
N VAL A 110 -7.66 -0.87 32.84
CA VAL A 110 -7.15 -1.14 34.18
C VAL A 110 -7.42 0.04 35.12
N MET A 111 -7.14 1.27 34.70
CA MET A 111 -7.44 2.47 35.49
C MET A 111 -8.94 2.62 35.77
N PHE A 112 -9.79 2.35 34.77
CA PHE A 112 -11.24 2.38 34.94
C PHE A 112 -11.70 1.35 35.99
N TRP A 113 -11.27 0.10 35.86
CA TRP A 113 -11.64 -0.97 36.79
C TRP A 113 -11.11 -0.74 38.20
N SER A 114 -9.88 -0.24 38.34
CA SER A 114 -9.33 0.14 39.65
C SER A 114 -10.22 1.19 40.33
N ARG A 115 -10.57 2.27 39.62
CA ARG A 115 -11.47 3.32 40.13
C ARG A 115 -12.85 2.76 40.47
N PHE A 116 -13.41 1.90 39.62
CA PHE A 116 -14.70 1.26 39.84
C PHE A 116 -14.69 0.37 41.09
N CYS A 117 -13.68 -0.50 41.24
CA CYS A 117 -13.51 -1.37 42.40
C CYS A 117 -13.34 -0.56 43.69
N HIS A 118 -12.52 0.49 43.70
CA HIS A 118 -12.38 1.37 44.85
C HIS A 118 -13.69 2.05 45.23
N ALA A 119 -14.46 2.57 44.26
CA ALA A 119 -15.75 3.18 44.52
C ALA A 119 -16.81 2.17 45.01
N SER A 120 -16.77 0.94 44.50
CA SER A 120 -17.65 -0.15 44.95
C SER A 120 -17.35 -0.56 46.40
N GLN A 121 -16.08 -0.76 46.73
CA GLN A 121 -15.65 -1.08 48.10
C GLN A 121 -16.02 0.01 49.11
N ARG A 122 -15.92 1.30 48.73
CA ARG A 122 -16.35 2.40 49.60
C ARG A 122 -17.86 2.32 49.90
N ARG A 123 -18.68 2.13 48.86
CA ARG A 123 -20.13 1.99 49.02
C ARG A 123 -20.54 0.78 49.87
N LEU A 124 -19.82 -0.33 49.75
CA LEU A 124 -20.05 -1.51 50.61
C LEU A 124 -19.72 -1.20 52.08
N ARG A 125 -18.57 -0.58 52.36
CA ARG A 125 -18.18 -0.17 53.72
C ARG A 125 -19.16 0.84 54.33
N GLU A 126 -19.62 1.81 53.56
CA GLU A 126 -20.64 2.78 54.00
C GLU A 126 -21.97 2.09 54.35
N ARG A 127 -22.40 1.09 53.55
CA ARG A 127 -23.59 0.29 53.84
C ARG A 127 -23.44 -0.54 55.12
N GLU A 128 -22.28 -1.16 55.33
CA GLU A 128 -21.98 -1.91 56.56
C GLU A 128 -21.95 -1.01 57.80
N CYS A 129 -21.37 0.19 57.68
CA CYS A 129 -21.37 1.20 58.76
C CYS A 129 -22.80 1.67 59.11
N CYS A 130 -23.62 1.97 58.09
CA CYS A 130 -25.03 2.32 58.30
C CYS A 130 -25.85 1.18 58.91
N LYS A 131 -25.60 -0.07 58.53
CA LYS A 131 -26.24 -1.24 59.14
C LYS A 131 -25.85 -1.41 60.62
N SER A 132 -24.55 -1.32 60.92
CA SER A 132 -24.07 -1.40 62.32
C SER A 132 -24.64 -0.27 63.18
N ARG A 133 -24.71 0.97 62.68
CA ARG A 133 -25.31 2.09 63.43
C ARG A 133 -26.80 1.92 63.71
N ARG A 134 -27.56 1.24 62.84
CA ARG A 134 -28.98 0.94 63.05
C ARG A 134 -29.25 -0.24 63.99
N LEU A 135 -28.27 -1.09 64.24
CA LEU A 135 -28.38 -2.21 65.18
C LEU A 135 -28.05 -1.80 66.63
N ILE A 136 -27.43 -0.63 66.82
CA ILE A 136 -26.99 -0.10 68.12
C ILE A 136 -27.93 1.03 68.62
N ALA A 137 -28.83 1.51 67.77
CA ALA A 137 -29.88 2.49 68.10
C ALA A 137 -31.22 1.78 68.32
#